data_AF-A0A800AYZ2-F1
#
_entry.id   AF-A0A800AYZ2-F1
#
_cell.length_a   1.000
_cell.length_b   1.000
_cell.length_c   1.000
_cell.angle_alpha   90.00
_cell.angle_beta   90.00
_cell.angle_gamma   90.00
#
_symmetry.space_group_name_H-M   'P 1'
#
loop_
_entity.id
_entity.type
_entity.pdbx_description
1 polymer ?
#
loop_
_entity_poly.entity_id
_entity_poly.type
_entity_poly.pdbx_seq_one_letter_code
_entity_poly.pdbx_strand_id
1 'polypeptide(L)'
;MKLKSSNLFIILFVLGLVYYFSFSFIYKSTIDDLINQQVQSSKNQANIISNLLAEKIKSGFSKEQVKNELQRSIENSSTDYSFVCMFDATGKEICHPNKEKIGKTLLKNNSVIRSVSNNKVIKNFKDAVMEKQSVGGIRKLENYT
;
A
#
# COMPACT_ATOMS: atom_id res chain seq x y z
N MET A 1 -31.99 -41.14 26.54
CA MET A 1 -30.54 -41.44 26.45
C MET A 1 -29.77 -40.25 27.04
N LYS A 2 -29.31 -40.31 28.30
CA LYS A 2 -28.59 -39.18 28.93
C LYS A 2 -27.13 -39.20 28.44
N LEU A 3 -26.69 -38.15 27.74
CA LEU A 3 -25.28 -38.00 27.40
C LEU A 3 -24.47 -37.89 28.71
N LYS A 4 -23.43 -38.71 28.84
CA LYS A 4 -22.48 -38.63 29.96
C LYS A 4 -21.74 -37.30 29.87
N SER A 5 -21.59 -36.58 30.97
CA SER A 5 -20.95 -35.24 31.00
C SER A 5 -19.56 -35.22 30.33
N SER A 6 -18.78 -36.31 30.43
CA SER A 6 -17.51 -36.47 29.72
C SER A 6 -17.63 -36.39 28.18
N ASN A 7 -18.72 -36.89 27.59
CA ASN A 7 -18.92 -36.84 26.14
C ASN A 7 -19.25 -35.42 25.68
N LEU A 8 -19.92 -34.62 26.52
CA LEU A 8 -20.20 -33.22 26.24
C LEU A 8 -18.91 -32.40 26.18
N PHE A 9 -17.98 -32.62 27.13
CA PHE A 9 -16.69 -31.94 27.11
C PHE A 9 -15.86 -32.29 25.87
N ILE A 10 -15.85 -33.55 25.44
CA ILE A 10 -15.15 -33.96 24.21
C ILE A 10 -15.77 -33.30 22.98
N ILE A 11 -17.09 -33.27 22.86
CA ILE A 11 -17.78 -32.61 21.74
C ILE A 11 -17.46 -31.12 21.70
N LEU A 12 -17.53 -30.43 22.85
CA LEU A 12 -17.20 -29.01 22.94
C LEU A 12 -15.74 -28.74 22.58
N PHE A 13 -14.83 -29.59 23.01
CA PHE A 13 -13.42 -29.48 22.67
C PHE A 13 -13.18 -29.62 21.16
N VAL A 14 -13.78 -30.64 20.52
CA VAL A 14 -13.67 -30.83 19.06
C VAL A 14 -14.29 -29.66 18.30
N LEU A 15 -15.47 -29.19 18.70
CA LEU A 15 -16.10 -28.00 18.09
C LEU A 15 -15.23 -26.74 18.27
N GLY A 16 -14.61 -26.57 19.43
CA GLY A 16 -13.68 -25.48 19.69
C GLY A 16 -12.46 -25.51 18.77
N LEU A 17 -11.88 -26.69 18.54
CA LEU A 17 -10.77 -26.85 17.59
C LEU A 17 -11.20 -26.51 16.16
N VAL A 18 -12.33 -27.05 15.71
CA VAL A 18 -12.86 -26.77 14.36
C VAL A 18 -13.10 -25.27 14.19
N TYR A 19 -13.72 -24.61 15.17
CA TYR A 19 -13.95 -23.17 15.15
C TYR A 19 -12.64 -22.38 15.12
N TYR A 20 -11.66 -22.74 15.94
CA TYR A 20 -10.36 -22.07 16.00
C TYR A 20 -9.64 -22.12 14.64
N PHE A 21 -9.54 -23.31 14.02
CA PHE A 21 -8.88 -23.44 12.71
C PHE A 21 -9.65 -22.72 11.60
N SER A 22 -10.99 -22.81 11.62
CA SER A 22 -11.84 -22.13 10.64
C SER A 22 -11.71 -20.61 10.75
N PHE A 23 -11.77 -20.07 11.98
CA PHE A 23 -11.61 -18.65 12.24
C PHE A 23 -10.22 -18.17 11.83
N SER A 24 -9.16 -18.90 12.18
CA SER A 24 -7.79 -18.54 11.79
C SER A 24 -7.62 -18.48 10.27
N PHE A 25 -8.24 -19.40 9.53
CA PHE A 25 -8.18 -19.42 8.07
C PHE A 25 -8.94 -18.22 7.47
N ILE A 26 -10.20 -18.02 7.88
CA ILE A 26 -11.03 -16.92 7.39
C ILE A 26 -10.39 -15.58 7.71
N TYR A 27 -9.94 -15.38 8.95
CA TYR A 27 -9.31 -14.14 9.40
C TYR A 27 -8.11 -13.77 8.53
N LYS A 28 -7.22 -14.75 8.24
CA LYS A 28 -6.07 -14.52 7.37
C LYS A 28 -6.49 -14.19 5.93
N SER A 29 -7.43 -14.94 5.36
CA SER A 29 -7.93 -14.69 4.00
C SER A 29 -8.55 -13.30 3.88
N THR A 30 -9.36 -12.89 4.87
CA THR A 30 -9.99 -11.57 4.88
C THR A 30 -8.96 -10.44 4.95
N ILE A 31 -7.89 -10.58 5.74
CA ILE A 31 -6.80 -9.60 5.76
C ILE A 31 -6.12 -9.49 4.39
N ASP A 32 -5.79 -10.63 3.78
CA ASP A 32 -5.14 -10.65 2.47
C ASP A 32 -6.02 -9.99 1.39
N ASP A 33 -7.33 -10.27 1.41
CA ASP A 33 -8.31 -9.67 0.50
C ASP A 33 -8.43 -8.15 0.70
N LEU A 34 -8.51 -7.69 1.95
CA LEU A 34 -8.57 -6.26 2.27
C LEU A 34 -7.32 -5.51 1.79
N ILE A 35 -6.12 -6.08 2.01
CA ILE A 35 -4.87 -5.47 1.53
C ILE A 35 -4.84 -5.45 0.00
N ASN A 36 -5.23 -6.55 -0.65
CA ASN A 36 -5.28 -6.62 -2.12
C ASN A 36 -6.25 -5.58 -2.70
N GLN A 37 -7.44 -5.46 -2.12
CA GLN A 37 -8.42 -4.45 -2.53
C GLN A 37 -7.87 -3.03 -2.37
N GLN A 38 -7.19 -2.75 -1.25
CA GLN A 38 -6.55 -1.46 -1.03
C GLN A 38 -5.45 -1.18 -2.06
N VAL A 39 -4.58 -2.15 -2.35
CA VAL A 39 -3.52 -2.00 -3.36
C VAL A 39 -4.10 -1.73 -4.76
N GLN A 40 -5.17 -2.44 -5.15
CA GLN A 40 -5.82 -2.20 -6.45
C GLN A 40 -6.50 -0.82 -6.49
N SER A 41 -7.17 -0.43 -5.41
CA SER A 41 -7.79 0.89 -5.28
C SER A 41 -6.74 2.00 -5.39
N SER A 42 -5.64 1.92 -4.66
CA SER A 42 -4.53 2.89 -4.73
C SER A 42 -3.90 2.94 -6.12
N LYS A 43 -3.74 1.79 -6.79
CA LYS A 43 -3.24 1.75 -8.18
C LYS A 43 -4.18 2.50 -9.14
N ASN A 44 -5.48 2.26 -9.03
CA ASN A 44 -6.47 2.94 -9.85
C ASN A 44 -6.51 4.45 -9.58
N GLN A 45 -6.48 4.85 -8.31
CA GLN A 45 -6.41 6.27 -7.91
C GLN A 45 -5.15 6.95 -8.47
N ALA A 46 -3.98 6.32 -8.36
CA ALA A 46 -2.74 6.84 -8.90
C ALA A 46 -2.81 7.03 -10.42
N ASN A 47 -3.40 6.08 -11.15
CA ASN A 47 -3.60 6.19 -12.59
C ASN A 47 -4.56 7.33 -12.98
N ILE A 48 -5.66 7.49 -12.24
CA ILE A 48 -6.62 8.60 -12.48
C ILE A 48 -5.93 9.95 -12.26
N ILE A 49 -5.19 10.08 -11.17
CA ILE A 49 -4.44 11.30 -10.87
C ILE A 49 -3.38 11.55 -11.92
N SER A 50 -2.58 10.55 -12.33
CA SER A 50 -1.57 10.74 -13.36
C SER A 50 -2.17 11.20 -14.69
N ASN A 51 -3.33 10.64 -15.08
CA ASN A 51 -4.03 11.05 -16.29
C ASN A 51 -4.54 12.48 -16.17
N LEU A 52 -5.13 12.86 -15.03
CA LEU A 52 -5.58 14.22 -14.78
C LEU A 52 -4.44 15.24 -14.87
N LEU A 53 -3.27 14.92 -14.28
CA LEU A 53 -2.09 15.78 -14.37
C LEU A 53 -1.56 15.87 -15.80
N ALA A 54 -1.56 14.76 -16.54
CA ALA A 54 -1.16 14.73 -17.95
C ALA A 54 -2.09 15.57 -18.83
N GLU A 55 -3.40 15.48 -18.63
CA GLU A 55 -4.39 16.31 -19.34
C GLU A 55 -4.20 17.80 -19.03
N LYS A 56 -3.95 18.18 -17.76
CA LYS A 56 -3.62 19.58 -17.42
C LYS A 56 -2.38 20.08 -18.18
N ILE A 57 -1.34 19.27 -18.29
CA ILE A 57 -0.14 19.63 -19.07
C ILE A 57 -0.50 19.81 -20.55
N LYS A 58 -1.30 18.91 -21.13
CA LYS A 58 -1.77 19.03 -22.53
C LYS A 58 -2.64 20.27 -22.75
N SER A 59 -3.41 20.69 -21.76
CA SER A 59 -4.24 21.91 -21.80
C SER A 59 -3.45 23.21 -21.65
N GLY A 60 -2.11 23.16 -21.60
CA GLY A 60 -1.23 24.34 -21.62
C GLY A 60 -0.69 24.76 -20.25
N PHE A 61 -0.98 24.04 -19.17
CA PHE A 61 -0.37 24.30 -17.88
C PHE A 61 1.08 23.81 -17.86
N SER A 62 1.99 24.62 -17.30
CA SER A 62 3.37 24.18 -17.09
C SER A 62 3.46 23.06 -16.05
N LYS A 63 4.51 22.22 -16.15
CA LYS A 63 4.78 21.16 -15.17
C LYS A 63 4.88 21.70 -13.74
N GLU A 64 5.44 22.89 -13.57
CA GLU A 64 5.57 23.56 -12.28
C GLU A 64 4.22 24.00 -11.70
N GLN A 65 3.34 24.57 -12.53
CA GLN A 65 1.97 24.90 -12.10
C GLN A 65 1.21 23.64 -11.65
N VAL A 66 1.27 22.58 -12.45
CA VAL A 66 0.59 21.31 -12.15
C VAL A 66 1.14 20.66 -10.87
N LYS A 67 2.47 20.67 -10.68
CA LYS A 67 3.12 20.18 -9.46
C LYS A 67 2.68 20.98 -8.23
N ASN A 68 2.68 22.30 -8.31
CA ASN A 68 2.31 23.18 -7.19
C ASN A 68 0.82 23.05 -6.84
N GLU A 69 -0.04 22.88 -7.84
CA GLU A 69 -1.44 22.58 -7.63
C GLU A 69 -1.66 21.24 -6.93
N LEU A 70 -1.00 20.17 -7.40
CA LEU A 70 -1.08 18.87 -6.75
C LEU A 70 -0.62 18.96 -5.30
N GLN A 71 0.55 19.56 -5.07
CA GLN A 71 1.09 19.71 -3.72
C GLN A 71 0.11 20.44 -2.80
N ARG A 72 -0.46 21.56 -3.25
CA ARG A 72 -1.46 22.32 -2.49
C ARG A 72 -2.72 21.51 -2.20
N SER A 73 -3.14 20.63 -3.11
CA SER A 73 -4.34 19.79 -2.92
C SER A 73 -4.13 18.63 -1.94
N ILE A 74 -2.91 18.13 -1.79
CA ILE A 74 -2.60 17.00 -0.90
C ILE A 74 -1.96 17.43 0.42
N GLU A 75 -1.51 18.68 0.54
CA GLU A 75 -0.85 19.17 1.73
C GLU A 75 -1.75 19.03 2.97
N ASN A 76 -1.18 18.52 4.07
CA ASN A 76 -1.87 18.30 5.33
C ASN A 76 -3.04 17.31 5.26
N SER A 77 -3.21 16.56 4.16
CA SER A 77 -4.12 15.41 4.13
C SER A 77 -3.58 14.29 5.03
N SER A 78 -4.48 13.51 5.65
CA SER A 78 -4.07 12.35 6.45
C SER A 78 -3.24 11.37 5.63
N THR A 79 -2.22 10.78 6.27
CA THR A 79 -1.37 9.72 5.70
C THR A 79 -1.70 8.34 6.27
N ASP A 80 -2.75 8.20 7.08
CA ASP A 80 -3.00 7.01 7.89
C ASP A 80 -3.53 5.83 7.08
N TYR A 81 -4.36 6.10 6.06
CA TYR A 81 -5.06 5.07 5.30
C TYR A 81 -4.67 5.03 3.82
N SER A 82 -4.56 6.19 3.18
CA SER A 82 -4.15 6.32 1.78
C SER A 82 -3.68 7.75 1.52
N PHE A 83 -2.62 7.88 0.74
CA PHE A 83 -2.15 9.19 0.30
C PHE A 83 -1.44 9.10 -1.05
N VAL A 84 -1.23 10.25 -1.67
CA VAL A 84 -0.56 10.38 -2.96
C VAL A 84 0.77 11.09 -2.73
N CYS A 85 1.82 10.58 -3.35
CA CYS A 85 3.12 11.23 -3.41
C CYS A 85 3.68 11.12 -4.84
N MET A 86 4.63 11.99 -5.16
CA MET A 86 5.24 12.02 -6.49
C MET A 86 6.75 12.19 -6.38
N PHE A 87 7.48 11.47 -7.25
CA PHE A 87 8.93 11.52 -7.35
C PHE A 87 9.33 12.00 -8.75
N ASP A 88 10.47 12.69 -8.83
CA ASP A 88 11.10 13.00 -10.12
C ASP A 88 11.95 11.83 -10.64
N ALA A 89 12.53 12.02 -11.84
CA ALA A 89 13.36 11.03 -12.50
C ALA A 89 14.71 10.75 -11.80
N THR A 90 15.02 11.43 -10.69
CA THR A 90 16.18 11.16 -9.83
C THR A 90 15.81 10.38 -8.57
N GLY A 91 14.50 10.14 -8.36
CA GLY A 91 13.96 9.55 -7.15
C GLY A 91 13.83 10.55 -6.01
N LYS A 92 13.87 11.85 -6.30
CA LYS A 92 13.60 12.90 -5.31
C LYS A 92 12.10 13.10 -5.17
N GLU A 93 11.62 13.13 -3.93
CA GLU A 93 10.22 13.36 -3.62
C GLU A 93 9.87 14.82 -3.87
N ILE A 94 8.93 15.08 -4.78
CA ILE A 94 8.55 16.42 -5.23
C ILE A 94 7.15 16.83 -4.78
N CYS A 95 6.29 15.87 -4.42
CA CYS A 95 5.01 16.13 -3.77
C CYS A 95 4.73 15.10 -2.68
N HIS A 96 4.27 15.54 -1.51
CA HIS A 96 3.88 14.70 -0.38
C HIS A 96 2.95 15.46 0.59
N PRO A 97 1.98 14.80 1.27
CA PRO A 97 1.10 15.48 2.23
C PRO A 97 1.84 16.15 3.39
N ASN A 98 2.85 15.46 3.94
CA ASN A 98 3.83 16.04 4.86
C ASN A 98 4.96 16.72 4.08
N LYS A 99 5.03 18.06 4.17
CA LYS A 99 6.04 18.90 3.51
C LYS A 99 7.48 18.58 3.89
N GLU A 100 7.74 18.08 5.10
CA GLU A 100 9.10 17.73 5.56
C GLU A 100 9.70 16.53 4.81
N LYS A 101 8.89 15.81 4.02
CA LYS A 101 9.35 14.72 3.17
C LYS A 101 9.82 15.21 1.80
N ILE A 102 9.29 16.34 1.33
CA ILE A 102 9.64 16.91 0.02
C ILE A 102 11.12 17.25 -0.01
N GLY A 103 11.77 16.90 -1.12
CA GLY A 103 13.19 17.12 -1.36
C GLY A 103 14.08 15.94 -0.94
N LYS A 104 13.56 14.97 -0.19
CA LYS A 104 14.30 13.76 0.16
C LYS A 104 14.41 12.84 -1.05
N THR A 105 15.60 12.26 -1.24
CA THR A 105 15.87 11.35 -2.36
C THR A 105 15.85 9.92 -1.87
N LEU A 106 15.20 9.03 -2.64
CA LEU A 106 15.21 7.60 -2.36
C LEU A 106 16.65 7.06 -2.42
N LEU A 107 17.04 6.27 -1.42
CA LEU A 107 18.28 5.50 -1.44
C LEU A 107 17.97 4.05 -1.85
N LYS A 108 18.94 3.39 -2.51
CA LYS A 108 18.75 2.01 -2.99
C LYS A 108 18.54 1.03 -1.84
N ASN A 109 19.06 1.28 -0.65
CA ASN A 109 18.88 0.42 0.51
C ASN A 109 17.69 0.80 1.40
N ASN A 110 16.86 1.77 1.02
CA ASN A 110 15.80 2.27 1.91
C ASN A 110 14.56 1.39 1.96
N SER A 111 14.09 0.87 0.81
CA SER A 111 12.82 0.15 0.80
C SER A 111 12.63 -0.74 -0.41
N VAL A 112 11.87 -1.81 -0.19
CA VAL A 112 11.47 -2.79 -1.21
C VAL A 112 9.96 -2.87 -1.30
N ILE A 113 9.46 -3.30 -2.46
CA ILE A 113 8.06 -3.64 -2.70
C ILE A 113 7.95 -5.16 -2.59
N ARG A 114 7.01 -5.63 -1.75
CA ARG A 114 6.75 -7.05 -1.53
C ARG A 114 5.35 -7.41 -2.02
N SER A 115 5.20 -8.63 -2.53
CA SER A 115 3.89 -9.16 -2.93
C SER A 115 3.00 -9.34 -1.70
N VAL A 116 1.72 -9.01 -1.83
CA VAL A 116 0.72 -9.23 -0.78
C VAL A 116 0.55 -10.74 -0.52
N SER A 117 0.49 -11.56 -1.59
CA SER A 117 0.10 -12.97 -1.50
C SER A 117 1.13 -13.90 -0.86
N ASN A 118 2.42 -13.63 -1.09
CA ASN A 118 3.50 -14.53 -0.66
C ASN A 118 4.65 -13.79 0.02
N ASN A 119 4.50 -12.50 0.26
CA ASN A 119 5.49 -11.64 0.90
C ASN A 119 6.88 -11.71 0.22
N LYS A 120 7.01 -12.14 -1.02
CA LYS A 120 8.30 -12.15 -1.73
C LYS A 120 8.66 -10.74 -2.18
N VAL A 121 9.95 -10.41 -2.16
CA VAL A 121 10.45 -9.15 -2.73
C VAL A 121 10.16 -9.17 -4.24
N ILE A 122 9.41 -8.17 -4.69
CA ILE A 122 9.15 -7.93 -6.11
C ILE A 122 10.31 -7.11 -6.67
N LYS A 123 10.60 -5.97 -6.04
CA LYS A 123 11.63 -5.04 -6.52
C LYS A 123 12.06 -4.04 -5.45
N ASN A 124 13.22 -3.44 -5.66
CA ASN A 124 13.60 -2.24 -4.95
C ASN A 124 12.67 -1.06 -5.30
N PHE A 125 12.26 -0.28 -4.31
CA PHE A 125 11.34 0.84 -4.53
C PHE A 125 11.96 1.96 -5.37
N LYS A 126 13.25 2.28 -5.14
CA LYS A 126 13.95 3.31 -5.93
C LYS A 126 14.01 2.88 -7.39
N ASP A 127 14.42 1.65 -7.66
CA ASP A 127 14.56 1.16 -9.04
C ASP A 127 13.20 1.17 -9.76
N ALA A 128 12.10 0.80 -9.07
CA ALA A 128 10.76 0.89 -9.63
C ALA A 128 10.37 2.32 -10.06
N VAL A 129 10.71 3.32 -9.24
CA VAL A 129 10.46 4.74 -9.55
C VAL A 129 11.33 5.21 -10.72
N MET A 130 12.63 4.90 -10.70
CA MET A 130 13.59 5.32 -11.73
C MET A 130 13.27 4.71 -13.10
N GLU A 131 12.84 3.45 -13.12
CA GLU A 131 12.44 2.74 -14.35
C GLU A 131 11.00 3.06 -14.78
N LYS A 132 10.29 3.92 -14.05
CA LYS A 132 8.89 4.31 -14.32
C LYS A 132 7.95 3.11 -14.44
N GLN A 133 8.19 2.07 -13.62
CA GLN A 133 7.41 0.84 -13.66
C GLN A 133 6.14 0.97 -12.82
N SER A 134 5.00 0.59 -13.41
CA SER A 134 3.74 0.45 -12.68
C SER A 134 3.76 -0.86 -11.88
N VAL A 135 4.06 -0.76 -10.59
CA VAL A 135 4.11 -1.90 -9.66
C VAL A 135 3.28 -1.60 -8.41
N GLY A 136 2.68 -2.64 -7.83
CA GLY A 136 1.89 -2.56 -6.60
C GLY A 136 2.35 -3.60 -5.59
N GLY A 137 2.05 -3.36 -4.33
CA GLY A 137 2.43 -4.25 -3.22
C GLY A 137 2.65 -3.49 -1.94
N ILE A 138 3.25 -4.17 -0.96
CA ILE A 138 3.56 -3.61 0.35
C ILE A 138 4.96 -3.01 0.30
N ARG A 139 5.09 -1.69 0.50
CA ARG A 139 6.39 -1.04 0.67
C ARG A 139 6.90 -1.33 2.08
N LYS A 140 8.02 -2.04 2.20
CA LYS A 140 8.70 -2.28 3.47
C LYS A 140 10.00 -1.46 3.52
N LEU A 141 10.17 -0.68 4.58
CA LEU A 141 11.42 0.03 4.86
C LEU A 141 12.46 -0.99 5.33
N GLU A 142 13.64 -0.98 4.72
CA GLU A 142 14.83 -1.64 5.24
C GLU A 142 15.61 -0.56 6.02
N ASN A 143 16.00 -0.88 7.25
CA ASN A 143 16.38 0.04 8.33
C ASN A 143 17.05 1.38 7.90
N TYR A 144 16.58 2.49 8.50
CA TYR A 144 17.35 3.73 8.62
C TYR A 144 18.44 3.51 9.68
N THR A 145 19.71 3.55 9.27
CA THR A 145 20.80 4.07 10.12
C THR A 145 21.09 5.49 9.70
#